data_AF-A0A183IYP0-F1
#
_entry.id   AF-A0A183IYP0-F1
#
_cell.length_a   1.000
_cell.length_b   1.000
_cell.length_c   1.000
_cell.angle_alpha   90.00
_cell.angle_beta   90.00
_cell.angle_gamma   90.00
#
_symmetry.space_group_name_H-M   'P 1'
#
loop_
_entity.id
_entity.type
_entity.pdbx_description
1 polymer ?
#
loop_
_entity_poly.entity_id
_entity_poly.type
_entity_poly.pdbx_seq_one_letter_code
_entity_poly.pdbx_strand_id
1 'polypeptide(L)' 'MFIFVCFSLQGSEEDQEAMQQLVLNAQNLMQSVKDTVRAAEAASIKIRTDSGLRLRWVRKPLWATY' A
#
# COMPACT_ATOMS: atom_id res chain seq x y z
N MET A 1 -20.28 -34.96 10.69
CA MET A 1 -21.32 -34.12 10.05
C MET A 1 -21.10 -32.63 10.35
N PHE A 2 -19.86 -32.12 10.30
CA PHE A 2 -19.54 -30.68 10.44
C PHE A 2 -18.49 -30.22 9.39
N ILE A 3 -18.01 -31.17 8.58
CA ILE A 3 -17.24 -30.95 7.34
C ILE A 3 -18.20 -30.60 6.17
N PHE A 4 -19.50 -30.48 6.45
CA PHE A 4 -20.55 -30.07 5.51
C PHE A 4 -20.40 -28.62 4.98
N VAL A 5 -19.32 -27.90 5.34
CA VAL A 5 -18.88 -26.66 4.67
C VAL A 5 -17.36 -26.71 4.40
N CYS A 6 -16.80 -27.89 4.15
CA CYS A 6 -15.71 -27.92 3.19
C CYS A 6 -16.33 -27.44 1.86
N PHE A 7 -15.66 -26.57 1.12
CA PHE A 7 -15.69 -26.68 -0.35
C PHE A 7 -16.95 -26.25 -1.14
N SER A 8 -18.14 -26.14 -0.54
CA SER A 8 -19.36 -25.71 -1.27
C SER A 8 -19.29 -24.27 -1.83
N LEU A 9 -18.25 -23.51 -1.49
CA LEU A 9 -17.95 -22.19 -2.03
C LEU A 9 -16.46 -22.10 -2.41
N GLN A 10 -15.89 -23.14 -3.05
CA GLN A 10 -14.88 -22.83 -4.05
C GLN A 10 -15.55 -21.87 -5.04
N GLY A 11 -15.29 -20.57 -4.88
CA GLY A 11 -15.30 -19.70 -6.04
C GLY A 11 -14.49 -20.41 -7.11
N SER A 12 -14.96 -20.41 -8.35
CA SER A 12 -14.32 -21.11 -9.45
C SER A 12 -12.81 -20.81 -9.48
N GLU A 13 -12.00 -21.64 -10.14
CA GLU A 13 -10.57 -21.32 -10.34
C GLU A 13 -10.37 -19.85 -10.81
N GLU A 14 -11.32 -19.36 -11.61
CA GLU A 14 -11.46 -17.97 -12.04
C GLU A 14 -11.63 -16.95 -10.87
N ASP A 15 -12.46 -17.22 -9.85
CA ASP A 15 -12.58 -16.35 -8.67
C ASP A 15 -11.29 -16.31 -7.85
N GLN A 16 -10.59 -17.44 -7.75
CA GLN A 16 -9.31 -17.51 -7.06
C GLN A 16 -8.22 -16.74 -7.84
N GLU A 17 -8.20 -16.87 -9.17
CA GLU A 17 -7.33 -16.10 -10.06
C GLU A 17 -7.64 -14.60 -9.98
N ALA A 18 -8.92 -14.21 -10.02
CA ALA A 18 -9.37 -12.84 -9.89
C ALA A 18 -8.91 -12.23 -8.55
N MET A 19 -9.02 -12.99 -7.46
CA MET A 19 -8.53 -12.57 -6.14
C MET A 19 -7.01 -12.36 -6.16
N GLN A 20 -6.24 -13.27 -6.78
CA GLN A 20 -4.78 -13.11 -6.90
C GLN A 20 -4.41 -11.85 -7.68
N GLN A 21 -5.12 -11.54 -8.78
CA GLN A 21 -4.89 -10.31 -9.54
C GLN A 21 -5.13 -9.05 -8.69
N LEU A 22 -6.15 -9.05 -7.83
CA LEU A 22 -6.41 -7.94 -6.90
C LEU A 22 -5.30 -7.78 -5.86
N VAL A 23 -4.80 -8.89 -5.30
CA VAL A 23 -3.68 -8.86 -4.35
C VAL A 23 -2.43 -8.28 -5.01
N LEU A 24 -2.12 -8.69 -6.25
CA LEU A 24 -0.98 -8.16 -7.00
C LEU A 24 -1.15 -6.67 -7.30
N ASN A 25 -2.35 -6.22 -7.66
CA ASN A 25 -2.64 -4.80 -7.86
C ASN A 25 -2.42 -4.00 -6.56
N ALA A 26 -2.96 -4.47 -5.44
CA ALA A 26 -2.77 -3.82 -4.15
C ALA A 26 -1.28 -3.75 -3.75
N GLN A 27 -0.52 -4.83 -3.98
CA GLN A 27 0.93 -4.86 -3.73
C GLN A 27 1.66 -3.84 -4.60
N ASN A 28 1.38 -3.80 -5.90
CA ASN A 28 1.98 -2.86 -6.85
C ASN A 28 1.65 -1.40 -6.50
N LEU A 29 0.40 -1.11 -6.17
CA LEU A 29 -0.04 0.22 -5.77
C LEU A 29 0.67 0.67 -4.49
N MET A 30 0.68 -0.17 -3.46
CA MET A 30 1.32 0.18 -2.18
C MET A 30 2.83 0.35 -2.32
N GLN A 31 3.47 -0.42 -3.21
CA GLN A 31 4.88 -0.24 -3.52
C GLN A 31 5.13 1.09 -4.23
N SER A 32 4.34 1.40 -5.27
CA SER A 32 4.42 2.67 -6.00
C SER A 32 4.19 3.89 -5.10
N VAL A 33 3.22 3.81 -4.19
CA VAL A 33 2.95 4.85 -3.18
C VAL A 33 4.15 5.05 -2.27
N LYS A 34 4.76 3.98 -1.74
CA LYS A 34 5.96 4.08 -0.89
C LYS A 34 7.11 4.77 -1.62
N ASP A 35 7.34 4.41 -2.87
CA ASP A 35 8.44 4.97 -3.65
C ASP A 35 8.17 6.44 -4.01
N THR A 36 6.93 6.79 -4.33
CA THR A 36 6.51 8.18 -4.56
C THR A 36 6.71 9.04 -3.31
N VAL A 37 6.34 8.54 -2.13
CA VAL A 37 6.52 9.27 -0.85
C VAL A 37 8.00 9.52 -0.57
N ARG A 38 8.87 8.52 -0.78
CA ARG A 38 10.33 8.66 -0.62
C ARG A 38 10.91 9.67 -1.62
N ALA A 39 10.48 9.62 -2.88
CA ALA A 39 10.94 10.56 -3.90
C ALA A 39 10.49 11.99 -3.58
N ALA A 40 9.26 12.18 -3.11
CA ALA A 40 8.73 13.48 -2.70
C ALA A 40 9.48 14.05 -1.48
N GLU A 41 9.82 13.22 -0.49
CA GLU A 41 10.65 13.61 0.65
C GLU A 41 12.03 14.09 0.17
N ALA A 42 12.71 13.29 -0.67
CA ALA A 42 14.02 13.64 -1.20
C ALA A 42 13.99 14.92 -2.05
N ALA A 43 12.96 15.10 -2.89
CA ALA A 43 12.79 16.30 -3.70
C ALA A 43 12.57 17.54 -2.84
N SER A 44 11.82 17.42 -1.73
CA SER A 44 11.53 18.55 -0.85
C SER A 44 12.76 19.17 -0.16
N ILE A 45 13.89 18.45 -0.10
CA ILE A 45 15.17 18.98 0.39
C ILE A 45 15.76 20.00 -0.61
N LYS A 46 15.52 19.79 -1.91
CA LYS A 46 16.11 20.58 -3.00
C LYS A 46 15.14 21.63 -3.60
N ILE A 47 13.85 21.53 -3.31
CA ILE A 47 12.84 22.46 -3.82
C ILE A 47 12.94 23.82 -3.10
N ARG A 48 12.96 24.88 -3.90
CA ARG A 48 12.89 26.28 -3.45
C ARG A 48 11.52 26.49 -2.78
N THR A 49 11.53 26.80 -1.48
CA THR A 49 10.33 26.91 -0.62
C THR A 49 9.46 28.13 -0.91
N ASP A 50 9.80 28.95 -1.90
CA ASP A 50 9.09 30.16 -2.30
C ASP A 50 7.89 29.92 -3.22
N SER A 51 7.69 28.69 -3.72
CA SER A 51 6.56 28.30 -4.57
C SER A 51 5.21 28.16 -3.84
N GLY A 52 5.17 28.36 -2.51
CA GLY A 52 3.95 28.36 -1.70
C GLY A 52 3.40 26.98 -1.30
N LEU A 53 3.81 25.89 -1.98
CA LEU A 53 3.43 24.52 -1.61
C LEU A 53 4.59 23.80 -0.90
N ARG A 54 4.39 23.43 0.36
CA ARG A 54 5.41 22.74 1.17
C ARG A 54 4.83 21.55 1.92
N LEU A 55 5.41 20.37 1.71
CA LEU A 55 5.17 19.19 2.54
C LEU A 55 6.00 19.30 3.84
N ARG A 56 5.37 18.97 4.97
CA ARG A 56 6.03 18.92 6.28
C ARG A 56 6.38 17.47 6.61
N TRP A 57 7.66 17.14 6.54
CA TRP A 57 8.19 15.83 6.92
C TRP A 57 8.59 15.83 8.40
N VAL A 58 7.95 14.96 9.20
CA VAL A 58 8.29 14.77 10.62
C VAL A 58 8.41 13.27 10.86
N ARG A 59 9.59 12.84 11.32
CA ARG A 59 9.82 11.44 11.66
C ARG A 59 8.98 11.08 12.89
N LYS A 60 8.26 9.95 12.85
CA LYS A 60 7.56 9.45 14.04
C LYS A 60 8.56 9.23 15.18
N PRO A 61 8.24 9.67 16.40
CA PRO A 61 9.13 9.47 17.53
C PRO A 61 9.20 7.99 17.91
N LEU A 62 10.33 7.56 18.46
CA LEU A 62 10.59 6.14 18.75
C LEU A 62 9.54 5.51 19.68
N TRP A 63 9.01 6.30 20.63
CA TRP A 63 7.98 5.86 21.59
C TRP A 63 6.59 5.65 20.98
N ALA A 64 6.35 6.09 19.74
CA ALA A 64 5.07 5.92 19.04
C ALA A 64 5.02 4.66 18.17
N THR A 65 5.93 3.71 18.38
CA THR A 65 6.06 2.47 17.59
C THR A 65 5.51 1.28 18.37
N TYR A 66 4.23 1.35 18.75
CA TYR A 66 3.49 0.25 19.36
C TYR A 66 2.09 0.19 18.76
#